data_AF-A0A2X1KFI1-F1
#
_entry.id   AF-A0A2X1KFI1-F1
#
_cell.length_a   1.000
_cell.length_b   1.000
_cell.length_c   1.000
_cell.angle_alpha   90.00
_cell.angle_beta   90.00
_cell.angle_gamma   90.00
#
_symmetry.space_group_name_H-M   'P 1'
#
loop_
_entity.id
_entity.type
_entity.pdbx_description
1 polymer ?
#
loop_
_entity_poly.entity_id
_entity_poly.type
_entity_poly.pdbx_seq_one_letter_code
_entity_poly.pdbx_strand_id
1 'polypeptide(L)'
;MSLTLTLTGTGGAQGVPAWGCECAACARARRSPQYRRQPCSGVVKFNDAITLIDAGLHDLADRWSPGSFQQFLLTHYHMDHVQGLFPLRWGVGDPIPVYGPPDEQGCDDLFKHPGLLDFSHTVEPFVVFDLQGLQVTPLPLNHSKLTFGYLLETAHSRVAWLSDTAGLPEKTLKFFTQ
;
A
#
# COMPACT_ATOMS: atom_id res chain seq x y z
N MET A 1 17.93 15.66 -2.86
CA MET A 1 17.27 14.37 -2.55
C MET A 1 16.00 14.29 -3.38
N SER A 2 15.69 13.15 -4.00
CA SER A 2 14.52 13.00 -4.88
C SER A 2 13.52 11.99 -4.30
N LEU A 3 12.25 12.37 -4.25
CA LEU A 3 11.15 11.44 -3.98
C LEU A 3 10.83 10.65 -5.27
N THR A 4 10.91 9.32 -5.21
CA THR A 4 10.53 8.45 -6.33
C THR A 4 9.35 7.58 -5.92
N LEU A 5 8.27 7.64 -6.70
CA LEU A 5 7.13 6.72 -6.59
C LEU A 5 7.13 5.78 -7.79
N THR A 6 7.23 4.48 -7.53
CA THR A 6 7.11 3.43 -8.56
C THR A 6 5.79 2.69 -8.37
N LEU A 7 4.98 2.60 -9.41
CA LEU A 7 3.74 1.81 -9.38
C LEU A 7 4.06 0.35 -9.68
N THR A 8 3.97 -0.52 -8.67
CA THR A 8 4.23 -1.97 -8.81
C THR A 8 2.97 -2.75 -9.15
N GLY A 9 1.80 -2.19 -8.82
CA GLY A 9 0.50 -2.73 -9.18
C GLY A 9 -0.49 -1.61 -9.49
N THR A 10 -1.31 -1.82 -10.51
CA THR A 10 -2.18 -0.77 -11.09
C THR A 10 -3.56 -1.34 -11.48
N GLY A 11 -3.94 -2.49 -10.92
CA GLY A 11 -5.26 -3.08 -11.05
C GLY A 11 -5.98 -3.12 -9.71
N GLY A 12 -7.29 -3.35 -9.73
CA GLY A 12 -8.03 -3.71 -8.51
C GLY A 12 -7.89 -5.20 -8.19
N ALA A 13 -8.66 -5.68 -7.20
CA ALA A 13 -8.65 -7.06 -6.71
C ALA A 13 -8.67 -8.14 -7.81
N GLN A 14 -9.48 -7.97 -8.87
CA GLN A 14 -9.59 -8.96 -9.94
C GLN A 14 -8.34 -9.07 -10.85
N GLY A 15 -7.46 -8.07 -10.79
CA GLY A 15 -6.37 -7.89 -11.74
C GLY A 15 -6.82 -7.70 -13.20
N VAL A 16 -5.85 -7.62 -14.10
CA VAL A 16 -6.06 -7.70 -15.55
C VAL A 16 -5.00 -8.63 -16.13
N PRO A 17 -5.37 -9.70 -16.85
CA PRO A 17 -6.72 -10.10 -17.21
C PRO A 17 -7.52 -10.66 -16.02
N ALA A 18 -8.82 -10.35 -15.97
CA ALA A 18 -9.75 -11.00 -15.04
C ALA A 18 -10.05 -12.44 -15.51
N TRP A 19 -10.22 -13.36 -14.57
CA TRP A 19 -10.55 -14.77 -14.85
C TRP A 19 -11.84 -14.88 -15.67
N GLY A 20 -11.80 -15.60 -16.80
CA GLY A 20 -12.94 -15.79 -17.69
C GLY A 20 -13.39 -14.56 -18.50
N CYS A 21 -12.74 -13.40 -18.39
CA CYS A 21 -13.14 -12.19 -19.13
C CYS A 21 -12.53 -12.14 -20.53
N GLU A 22 -13.34 -11.99 -21.59
CA GLU A 22 -12.86 -11.89 -22.99
C GLU A 22 -12.93 -10.47 -23.58
N CYS A 23 -13.04 -9.43 -22.74
CA CYS A 23 -13.03 -8.05 -23.23
C CYS A 23 -11.68 -7.69 -23.87
N ALA A 24 -11.66 -6.62 -24.69
CA ALA A 24 -10.48 -6.20 -25.43
C ALA A 24 -9.23 -5.97 -24.54
N ALA A 25 -9.42 -5.43 -23.33
CA ALA A 25 -8.33 -5.20 -22.38
C ALA A 25 -7.73 -6.51 -21.83
N CYS A 26 -8.57 -7.45 -21.41
CA CYS A 26 -8.13 -8.77 -20.92
C CYS A 26 -7.48 -9.59 -22.02
N ALA A 27 -8.08 -9.63 -23.22
CA ALA A 27 -7.51 -10.31 -24.37
C ALA A 27 -6.12 -9.74 -24.74
N ARG A 28 -5.94 -8.42 -24.65
CA ARG A 28 -4.62 -7.77 -24.84
C ARG A 28 -3.62 -8.16 -23.75
N ALA A 29 -4.00 -8.14 -22.48
CA ALA A 29 -3.12 -8.50 -21.37
C ALA A 29 -2.70 -9.99 -21.36
N ARG A 30 -3.52 -10.88 -21.94
CA ARG A 30 -3.13 -12.28 -22.18
C ARG A 30 -2.01 -12.40 -23.21
N ARG A 31 -2.05 -11.62 -24.29
CA ARG A 31 -1.06 -11.65 -25.38
C ARG A 31 0.23 -10.89 -25.06
N SER A 32 0.15 -9.87 -24.22
CA SER A 32 1.25 -8.93 -23.99
C SER A 32 1.37 -8.61 -22.50
N PRO A 33 2.40 -9.14 -21.80
CA PRO A 33 2.56 -9.00 -20.36
C PRO A 33 2.58 -7.56 -19.85
N GLN A 34 3.05 -6.58 -20.64
CA GLN A 34 3.08 -5.16 -20.22
C GLN A 34 1.70 -4.54 -19.98
N TYR A 35 0.62 -5.18 -20.44
CA TYR A 35 -0.76 -4.73 -20.18
C TYR A 35 -1.40 -5.45 -19.00
N ARG A 36 -0.69 -6.37 -18.35
CA ARG A 36 -1.17 -7.01 -17.12
C ARG A 36 -1.15 -5.99 -15.99
N ARG A 37 -2.17 -6.08 -15.13
CA ARG A 37 -2.33 -5.20 -13.97
C ARG A 37 -2.49 -6.08 -12.74
N GLN A 38 -1.52 -6.01 -11.84
CA GLN A 38 -1.54 -6.68 -10.54
C GLN A 38 -2.23 -5.78 -9.49
N PRO A 39 -2.65 -6.32 -8.34
CA PRO A 39 -3.31 -5.56 -7.27
C PRO A 39 -2.56 -4.27 -6.90
N CYS A 40 -3.32 -3.21 -6.64
CA CYS A 40 -2.83 -1.86 -6.40
C CYS A 40 -1.71 -1.86 -5.35
N SER A 41 -0.54 -1.35 -5.71
CA SER A 41 0.62 -1.26 -4.82
C SER A 41 1.66 -0.30 -5.40
N GLY A 42 2.49 0.24 -4.53
CA GLY A 42 3.55 1.17 -4.91
C GLY A 42 4.81 1.02 -4.06
N VAL A 43 5.89 1.62 -4.54
CA VAL A 43 7.16 1.73 -3.82
C VAL A 43 7.53 3.18 -3.76
N VAL A 44 7.73 3.69 -2.55
CA VAL A 44 8.26 5.02 -2.30
C VAL A 44 9.71 4.88 -1.90
N LYS A 45 10.59 5.55 -2.65
CA LYS A 45 11.99 5.73 -2.30
C LYS A 45 12.23 7.20 -1.99
N PHE A 46 12.70 7.46 -0.78
CA PHE A 46 13.13 8.78 -0.33
C PHE A 46 14.33 8.63 0.60
N ASN A 47 15.37 9.45 0.40
CA ASN A 47 16.69 9.22 0.99
C ASN A 47 17.17 7.79 0.72
N ASP A 48 17.67 7.10 1.76
CA ASP A 48 18.09 5.70 1.70
C ASP A 48 16.99 4.72 2.12
N ALA A 49 15.77 5.21 2.34
CA ALA A 49 14.63 4.40 2.78
C ALA A 49 13.74 3.96 1.61
N ILE A 50 13.25 2.73 1.69
CA ILE A 50 12.24 2.16 0.80
C ILE A 50 11.00 1.79 1.64
N THR A 51 9.86 2.38 1.26
CA THR A 51 8.53 2.08 1.81
C THR A 51 7.69 1.38 0.75
N LEU A 52 7.09 0.24 1.11
CA LEU A 52 6.14 -0.47 0.25
C LEU A 52 4.72 0.00 0.61
N ILE A 53 4.03 0.65 -0.34
CA ILE A 53 2.62 1.02 -0.19
C ILE A 53 1.77 -0.18 -0.60
N ASP A 54 0.98 -0.68 0.35
CA ASP A 54 0.27 -1.93 0.28
C ASP A 54 1.16 -3.16 -0.01
N ALA A 55 0.64 -4.33 0.28
CA ALA A 55 1.31 -5.61 0.18
C ALA A 55 0.45 -6.63 -0.59
N GLY A 56 -0.25 -6.15 -1.61
CA GLY A 56 -1.17 -6.93 -2.43
C GLY A 56 -0.52 -7.94 -3.39
N LEU A 57 0.78 -7.84 -3.64
CA LEU A 57 1.49 -8.76 -4.53
C LEU A 57 1.82 -10.06 -3.80
N HIS A 58 1.46 -11.21 -4.35
CA HIS A 58 1.69 -12.50 -3.69
C HIS A 58 3.17 -12.93 -3.68
N ASP A 59 3.97 -12.36 -4.57
CA ASP A 59 5.38 -12.68 -4.81
C ASP A 59 6.35 -11.68 -4.15
N LEU A 60 5.92 -11.00 -3.07
CA LEU A 60 6.77 -10.01 -2.38
C LEU A 60 8.10 -10.60 -1.89
N ALA A 61 8.10 -11.83 -1.35
CA ALA A 61 9.31 -12.49 -0.86
C ALA A 61 10.31 -12.81 -1.98
N ASP A 62 9.85 -12.99 -3.22
CA ASP A 62 10.73 -13.19 -4.39
C ASP A 62 11.28 -11.85 -4.91
N ARG A 63 10.53 -10.75 -4.70
CA ARG A 63 10.89 -9.41 -5.16
C ARG A 63 11.83 -8.67 -4.22
N TRP A 64 11.76 -8.94 -2.92
CA TRP A 64 12.46 -8.19 -1.89
C TRP A 64 13.24 -9.14 -0.98
N SER A 65 14.55 -8.94 -0.91
CA SER A 65 15.38 -9.65 0.07
C SER A 65 15.14 -9.11 1.49
N PRO A 66 15.29 -9.93 2.54
CA PRO A 66 15.24 -9.44 3.92
C PRO A 66 16.16 -8.23 4.13
N GLY A 67 15.65 -7.18 4.77
CA GLY A 67 16.38 -5.92 5.02
C GLY A 67 16.52 -4.97 3.82
N SER A 68 16.00 -5.32 2.64
CA SER A 68 16.09 -4.47 1.44
C SER A 68 15.10 -3.29 1.41
N PHE A 69 14.12 -3.27 2.31
CA PHE A 69 13.17 -2.18 2.53
C PHE A 69 12.94 -2.00 4.03
N GLN A 70 12.44 -0.82 4.44
CA GLN A 70 12.38 -0.46 5.85
C GLN A 70 10.99 -0.66 6.45
N GLN A 71 9.92 -0.46 5.67
CA GLN A 71 8.56 -0.60 6.18
C GLN A 71 7.50 -0.86 5.09
N PHE A 72 6.35 -1.34 5.55
CA PHE A 72 5.09 -1.26 4.80
C PHE A 72 4.27 -0.05 5.25
N LEU A 73 3.51 0.52 4.32
CA LEU A 73 2.47 1.52 4.56
C LEU A 73 1.16 1.01 3.93
N LEU A 74 0.28 0.44 4.74
CA LEU A 74 -0.98 -0.15 4.31
C LEU A 74 -2.09 0.88 4.29
N THR A 75 -2.80 0.97 3.17
CA THR A 75 -4.00 1.82 3.05
C THR A 75 -5.17 1.26 3.85
N HIS A 76 -5.36 -0.06 3.80
CA HIS A 76 -6.40 -0.80 4.52
C HIS A 76 -6.17 -2.31 4.46
N TYR A 77 -7.04 -3.09 5.12
CA TYR A 77 -6.90 -4.53 5.31
C TYR A 77 -7.85 -5.38 4.44
N HIS A 78 -8.08 -5.01 3.18
CA HIS A 78 -8.62 -5.96 2.21
C HIS A 78 -7.54 -6.91 1.71
N MET A 79 -7.94 -8.13 1.33
CA MET A 79 -7.02 -9.21 0.95
C MET A 79 -6.09 -8.81 -0.19
N ASP A 80 -6.59 -8.14 -1.22
CA ASP A 80 -5.79 -7.69 -2.36
C ASP A 80 -4.80 -6.56 -2.03
N HIS A 81 -4.81 -6.04 -0.81
CA HIS A 81 -3.82 -5.08 -0.28
C HIS A 81 -2.86 -5.71 0.75
N VAL A 82 -3.10 -6.95 1.21
CA VAL A 82 -2.27 -7.58 2.26
C VAL A 82 -1.87 -9.02 1.98
N GLN A 83 -2.36 -9.66 0.92
CA GLN A 83 -2.16 -11.10 0.69
C GLN A 83 -0.68 -11.52 0.63
N GLY A 84 0.22 -10.63 0.20
CA GLY A 84 1.66 -10.88 0.18
C GLY A 84 2.29 -10.97 1.57
N LEU A 85 1.63 -10.46 2.61
CA LEU A 85 2.09 -10.53 4.00
C LEU A 85 1.97 -11.94 4.59
N PHE A 86 1.01 -12.75 4.13
CA PHE A 86 0.74 -14.08 4.69
C PHE A 86 1.91 -15.07 4.57
N PRO A 87 2.60 -15.20 3.41
CA PRO A 87 3.83 -15.96 3.35
C PRO A 87 4.99 -15.20 4.02
N LEU A 88 5.08 -13.88 3.81
CA LEU A 88 6.22 -13.06 4.24
C LEU A 88 6.38 -13.02 5.77
N ARG A 89 5.29 -13.05 6.54
CA ARG A 89 5.31 -13.03 8.01
C ARG A 89 6.15 -14.14 8.64
N TRP A 90 6.29 -15.26 7.94
CA TRP A 90 7.05 -16.43 8.38
C TRP A 90 8.53 -16.40 7.96
N GLY A 91 8.99 -15.30 7.39
CA GLY A 91 10.41 -15.10 7.10
C GLY A 91 11.30 -15.09 8.35
N VAL A 92 12.59 -14.91 8.13
CA VAL A 92 13.60 -14.82 9.20
C VAL A 92 14.36 -13.52 9.02
N GLY A 93 14.44 -12.72 10.08
CA GLY A 93 15.09 -11.42 10.08
C GLY A 93 14.60 -10.54 11.23
N ASP A 94 14.97 -9.27 11.18
CA ASP A 94 14.46 -8.27 12.11
C ASP A 94 12.97 -8.00 11.88
N PRO A 95 12.23 -7.56 12.92
CA PRO A 95 10.85 -7.12 12.77
C PRO A 95 10.71 -6.04 11.69
N ILE A 96 9.68 -6.16 10.85
CA ILE A 96 9.37 -5.20 9.80
C ILE A 96 8.18 -4.34 10.24
N PRO A 97 8.37 -3.02 10.44
CA PRO A 97 7.28 -2.10 10.72
C PRO A 97 6.20 -2.12 9.64
N VAL A 98 4.95 -2.21 10.08
CA VAL A 98 3.77 -2.09 9.23
C VAL A 98 2.92 -0.92 9.73
N TYR A 99 3.00 0.19 9.00
CA TYR A 99 2.18 1.37 9.27
C TYR A 99 0.82 1.23 8.61
N GLY A 100 -0.26 1.59 9.30
CA GLY A 100 -1.60 1.47 8.72
C GLY A 100 -2.72 2.02 9.60
N PRO A 101 -3.98 1.97 9.13
CA PRO A 101 -5.12 2.39 9.93
C PRO A 101 -5.27 1.53 11.19
N PRO A 102 -5.83 2.08 12.29
CA PRO A 102 -6.14 1.34 13.52
C PRO A 102 -7.39 0.46 13.34
N ASP A 103 -7.41 -0.39 12.31
CA ASP A 103 -8.47 -1.37 12.09
C ASP A 103 -8.30 -2.51 13.10
N GLU A 104 -9.26 -2.71 14.00
CA GLU A 104 -9.19 -3.76 15.03
C GLU A 104 -9.34 -5.18 14.46
N GLN A 105 -9.94 -5.32 13.27
CA GLN A 105 -10.19 -6.62 12.65
C GLN A 105 -9.00 -7.09 11.82
N GLY A 106 -8.30 -6.16 11.17
CA GLY A 106 -7.22 -6.48 10.25
C GLY A 106 -7.68 -7.36 9.10
N CYS A 107 -6.86 -8.33 8.71
CA CYS A 107 -7.21 -9.34 7.71
C CYS A 107 -6.84 -10.74 8.23
N ASP A 108 -7.86 -11.59 8.35
CA ASP A 108 -7.74 -12.97 8.86
C ASP A 108 -6.95 -13.02 10.19
N ASP A 109 -5.97 -13.90 10.30
CA ASP A 109 -5.16 -14.12 11.49
C ASP A 109 -3.86 -13.30 11.52
N LEU A 110 -3.67 -12.29 10.65
CA LEU A 110 -2.43 -11.51 10.58
C LEU A 110 -2.03 -10.89 11.91
N PHE A 111 -2.97 -10.32 12.68
CA PHE A 111 -2.66 -9.76 13.99
C PHE A 111 -2.45 -10.81 15.08
N LYS A 112 -3.05 -12.00 14.94
CA LYS A 112 -2.90 -13.09 15.93
C LYS A 112 -1.56 -13.81 15.74
N HIS A 113 -1.13 -13.93 14.49
CA HIS A 113 0.10 -14.59 14.08
C HIS A 113 0.90 -13.67 13.15
N PRO A 114 1.47 -12.58 13.68
CA PRO A 114 2.11 -11.56 12.85
C PRO A 114 3.52 -11.96 12.41
N GLY A 115 4.12 -12.98 13.05
CA GLY A 115 5.48 -13.40 12.77
C GLY A 115 6.47 -12.25 12.94
N LEU A 116 7.23 -11.92 11.89
CA LEU A 116 8.15 -10.78 11.89
C LEU A 116 7.49 -9.42 11.57
N LEU A 117 6.19 -9.36 11.28
CA LEU A 117 5.50 -8.10 10.98
C LEU A 117 5.12 -7.38 12.25
N ASP A 118 5.46 -6.09 12.38
CA ASP A 118 5.09 -5.26 13.52
C ASP A 118 3.94 -4.32 13.15
N PHE A 119 2.72 -4.70 13.52
CA PHE A 119 1.49 -3.92 13.30
C PHE A 119 1.20 -2.89 14.41
N SER A 120 2.11 -2.66 15.35
CA SER A 120 1.90 -1.69 16.44
C SER A 120 1.91 -0.22 15.96
N HIS A 121 2.33 0.03 14.72
CA HIS A 121 2.45 1.36 14.13
C HIS A 121 1.15 1.86 13.49
N THR A 122 0.10 2.05 14.29
CA THR A 122 -1.13 2.65 13.78
C THR A 122 -0.98 4.16 13.60
N VAL A 123 -1.69 4.72 12.60
CA VAL A 123 -1.63 6.15 12.27
C VAL A 123 -2.99 6.82 12.44
N GLU A 124 -2.98 8.12 12.69
CA GLU A 124 -4.19 8.90 12.94
C GLU A 124 -4.57 9.81 11.77
N PRO A 125 -5.87 10.02 11.51
CA PRO A 125 -6.32 10.84 10.39
C PRO A 125 -5.83 12.29 10.52
N PHE A 126 -5.21 12.80 9.46
CA PHE A 126 -4.64 14.16 9.37
C PHE A 126 -3.50 14.46 10.36
N VAL A 127 -2.96 13.46 11.05
CA VAL A 127 -1.80 13.62 11.93
C VAL A 127 -0.54 13.23 11.16
N VAL A 128 0.37 14.18 10.99
CA VAL A 128 1.63 13.96 10.26
C VAL A 128 2.56 13.07 11.07
N PHE A 129 3.19 12.10 10.42
CA PHE A 129 4.29 11.33 10.97
C PHE A 129 5.47 11.29 9.98
N ASP A 130 6.65 10.93 10.50
CA ASP A 130 7.89 10.91 9.72
C ASP A 130 8.32 9.48 9.37
N LEU A 131 8.67 9.27 8.10
CA LEU A 131 9.35 8.09 7.60
C LEU A 131 10.72 8.49 7.01
N GLN A 132 11.75 8.52 7.87
CA GLN A 132 13.13 8.84 7.48
C GLN A 132 13.26 10.17 6.73
N GLY A 133 12.56 11.20 7.21
CA GLY A 133 12.50 12.54 6.63
C GLY A 133 11.36 12.76 5.63
N LEU A 134 10.62 11.70 5.25
CA LEU A 134 9.39 11.83 4.46
C LEU A 134 8.22 12.15 5.39
N GLN A 135 7.59 13.29 5.20
CA GLN A 135 6.38 13.64 5.95
C GLN A 135 5.18 12.91 5.32
N VAL A 136 4.44 12.17 6.12
CA VAL A 136 3.28 11.38 5.68
C VAL A 136 2.05 11.80 6.46
N THR A 137 1.00 12.18 5.74
CA THR A 137 -0.30 12.55 6.32
C THR A 137 -1.36 11.54 5.90
N PRO A 138 -1.95 10.76 6.83
CA PRO A 138 -3.08 9.88 6.55
C PRO A 138 -4.34 10.67 6.21
N LEU A 139 -5.04 10.26 5.16
CA LEU A 139 -6.23 10.92 4.64
C LEU A 139 -7.39 9.91 4.60
N PRO A 140 -8.44 10.09 5.42
CA PRO A 140 -9.64 9.26 5.37
C PRO A 140 -10.23 9.14 3.98
N LEU A 141 -10.66 7.94 3.60
CA LEU A 141 -11.30 7.61 2.33
C LEU A 141 -12.68 6.96 2.53
N ASN A 142 -13.53 7.05 1.51
CA ASN A 142 -14.85 6.42 1.51
C ASN A 142 -14.74 4.98 0.99
N HIS A 143 -14.61 4.01 1.88
CA HIS A 143 -14.49 2.59 1.53
C HIS A 143 -15.20 1.67 2.54
N SER A 144 -15.35 0.39 2.21
CA SER A 144 -16.04 -0.59 3.06
C SER A 144 -15.27 -1.01 4.31
N LYS A 145 -13.95 -0.78 4.35
CA LYS A 145 -13.11 -0.92 5.54
C LYS A 145 -12.54 0.43 5.95
N LEU A 146 -12.06 0.55 7.19
CA LEU A 146 -11.30 1.72 7.62
C LEU A 146 -10.08 1.89 6.70
N THR A 147 -10.09 2.96 5.90
CA THR A 147 -9.17 3.14 4.79
C THR A 147 -8.59 4.54 4.79
N PHE A 148 -7.27 4.60 4.65
CA PHE A 148 -6.53 5.83 4.45
C PHE A 148 -5.86 5.85 3.08
N GLY A 149 -5.90 7.02 2.44
CA GLY A 149 -4.89 7.44 1.50
C GLY A 149 -3.77 8.18 2.23
N TYR A 150 -2.73 8.57 1.50
CA TYR A 150 -1.56 9.22 2.09
C TYR A 150 -1.10 10.40 1.25
N LEU A 151 -0.93 11.56 1.88
CA LEU A 151 -0.16 12.65 1.30
C LEU A 151 1.31 12.50 1.74
N LEU A 152 2.20 12.37 0.75
CA LEU A 152 3.65 12.22 0.92
C LEU A 152 4.33 13.53 0.56
N GLU A 153 5.07 14.11 1.50
CA GLU A 153 5.61 15.45 1.38
C GLU A 153 7.10 15.50 1.70
N THR A 154 7.80 16.27 0.87
CA THR A 154 9.18 16.67 1.05
C THR A 154 9.25 18.20 0.96
N ALA A 155 10.41 18.79 1.21
CA ALA A 155 10.61 20.24 1.06
C ALA A 155 10.28 20.78 -0.35
N HIS A 156 10.26 19.95 -1.38
CA HIS A 156 10.12 20.37 -2.78
C HIS A 156 9.05 19.62 -3.58
N SER A 157 8.36 18.64 -2.98
CA SER A 157 7.43 17.78 -3.71
C SER A 157 6.34 17.25 -2.79
N ARG A 158 5.13 17.14 -3.34
CA ARG A 158 3.95 16.60 -2.65
C ARG A 158 3.25 15.63 -3.60
N VAL A 159 2.90 14.44 -3.12
CA VAL A 159 2.19 13.41 -3.89
C VAL A 159 1.10 12.79 -3.02
N ALA A 160 -0.14 12.75 -3.50
CA ALA A 160 -1.23 12.05 -2.84
C ALA A 160 -1.45 10.67 -3.45
N TRP A 161 -1.43 9.63 -2.61
CA TRP A 161 -1.82 8.26 -2.95
C TRP A 161 -3.22 7.98 -2.39
N LEU A 162 -4.24 7.96 -3.24
CA LEU A 162 -5.64 7.77 -2.85
C LEU A 162 -6.24 6.59 -3.64
N SER A 163 -6.00 5.36 -3.21
CA SER A 163 -6.62 4.15 -3.78
C SER A 163 -7.90 3.79 -3.06
N ASP A 164 -8.80 3.07 -3.74
CA ASP A 164 -10.00 2.48 -3.11
C ASP A 164 -10.90 3.49 -2.38
N THR A 165 -11.47 4.44 -3.14
CA THR A 165 -12.37 5.46 -2.59
C THR A 165 -13.56 5.76 -3.50
N ALA A 166 -14.76 5.73 -2.93
CA ALA A 166 -16.00 6.16 -3.59
C ALA A 166 -16.17 7.68 -3.43
N GLY A 167 -15.41 8.44 -4.23
CA GLY A 167 -15.25 9.89 -4.03
C GLY A 167 -14.46 10.20 -2.75
N LEU A 168 -14.16 11.48 -2.50
CA LEU A 168 -13.41 11.89 -1.31
C LEU A 168 -14.36 12.36 -0.19
N PRO A 169 -14.14 11.98 1.07
CA PRO A 169 -14.86 12.56 2.20
C PRO A 169 -14.69 14.08 2.24
N GLU A 170 -15.70 14.80 2.73
CA GLU A 170 -15.68 16.27 2.79
C GLU A 170 -14.46 16.82 3.55
N LYS A 171 -14.07 16.16 4.65
CA LYS A 171 -12.87 16.55 5.42
C LYS A 171 -11.58 16.43 4.59
N THR A 172 -11.46 15.35 3.81
CA THR A 172 -10.30 15.12 2.94
C THR A 172 -10.29 16.09 1.75
N LEU A 173 -11.45 16.41 1.18
CA LEU A 173 -11.56 17.47 0.17
C LEU A 173 -11.11 18.83 0.72
N LYS A 174 -11.63 19.21 1.89
CA LYS A 174 -11.27 20.46 2.58
C LYS A 174 -9.78 20.54 2.90
N PHE A 175 -9.14 19.41 3.18
CA PHE A 175 -7.70 19.35 3.43
C PHE A 175 -6.88 19.74 2.19
N PHE A 176 -7.29 19.35 0.99
CA PHE A 176 -6.57 19.70 -0.25
C PHE A 176 -6.81 21.13 -0.74
N THR A 177 -7.86 21.79 -0.27
CA THR A 177 -8.23 23.15 -0.69
C THR A 177 -7.68 24.25 0.23
N GLN A 178 -6.95 23.87 1.28
CA GLN A 178 -6.22 24.78 2.17
C GLN A 178 -4.79 24.99 1.68
#